data_AF-A0A920VTE8-F1
#
_entry.id   AF-A0A920VTE8-F1
#
_cell.length_a   1.000
_cell.length_b   1.000
_cell.length_c   1.000
_cell.angle_alpha   90.00
_cell.angle_beta   90.00
_cell.angle_gamma   90.00
#
_symmetry.space_group_name_H-M   'P 1'
#
loop_
_entity.id
_entity.type
_entity.pdbx_description
1 polymer ?
#
loop_
_entity_poly.entity_id
_entity_poly.type
_entity_poly.pdbx_seq_one_letter_code
_entity_poly.pdbx_strand_id
1 'polypeptide(L)'
;MKKINHGLNLTLLGGVALLVIGNSPATLLPFIVGTLEDGFNLDKQTTGSIVSTELIAMSLSAIFFGSLASKINLRLSAILGSAVVVVGYYICSLINDIEVLRLIRGFSGLASGLLIASGHRVLAASDNPERAYAAFTFLISVTGALFLFLAGIHLKKEVTHLYLVLLV
;
A
#
# COMPACT_ATOMS: atom_id res chain seq x y z
N MET A 1 4.41 -21.10 34.31
CA MET A 1 5.39 -20.82 33.24
C MET A 1 4.65 -20.59 31.93
N LYS A 2 4.61 -19.33 31.45
CA LYS A 2 3.93 -18.95 30.20
C LYS A 2 4.83 -19.39 29.05
N LYS A 3 4.35 -20.25 28.13
CA LYS A 3 5.12 -20.69 26.95
C LYS A 3 5.55 -19.44 26.17
N ILE A 4 6.85 -19.18 26.15
CA ILE A 4 7.45 -18.12 25.33
C ILE A 4 7.42 -18.63 23.89
N ASN A 5 6.47 -18.14 23.12
CA ASN A 5 6.31 -18.52 21.72
C ASN A 5 7.23 -17.62 20.89
N HIS A 6 8.51 -18.00 20.75
CA HIS A 6 9.54 -17.27 20.01
C HIS A 6 9.31 -17.19 18.47
N GLY A 7 8.12 -17.57 18.00
CA GLY A 7 7.75 -17.67 16.59
C GLY A 7 6.89 -16.49 16.11
N LEU A 8 6.98 -16.24 14.80
CA LEU A 8 6.12 -15.31 14.09
C LEU A 8 4.67 -15.80 14.20
N ASN A 9 3.88 -15.20 15.10
CA ASN A 9 2.48 -15.58 15.32
C ASN A 9 1.59 -15.00 14.20
N LEU A 10 0.42 -15.60 13.94
CA LEU A 10 -0.51 -15.22 12.86
C LEU A 10 -0.91 -13.73 12.93
N THR A 11 -1.06 -13.19 14.14
CA THR A 11 -1.35 -11.75 14.33
C THR A 11 -0.19 -10.87 13.83
N LEU A 12 1.05 -11.30 14.07
CA LEU A 12 2.24 -10.56 13.66
C LEU A 12 2.42 -10.59 12.14
N LEU A 13 2.21 -11.77 11.53
CA LEU A 13 2.11 -11.93 10.08
C LEU A 13 1.04 -11.00 9.49
N GLY A 14 -0.13 -10.96 10.15
CA GLY A 14 -1.21 -10.03 9.79
C GLY A 14 -0.72 -8.58 9.81
N GLY A 15 -0.11 -8.12 10.90
CA GLY A 15 0.41 -6.76 11.02
C GLY A 15 1.43 -6.40 9.93
N VAL A 16 2.33 -7.33 9.60
CA VAL A 16 3.28 -7.14 8.49
C VAL A 16 2.57 -7.05 7.16
N ALA A 17 1.58 -7.92 6.89
CA ALA A 17 0.78 -7.86 5.67
C ALA A 17 0.01 -6.52 5.54
N LEU A 18 -0.55 -5.99 6.63
CA LEU A 18 -1.20 -4.67 6.62
C LEU A 18 -0.22 -3.57 6.23
N LEU A 19 1.01 -3.61 6.74
CA LEU A 19 2.03 -2.63 6.38
C LEU A 19 2.48 -2.78 4.93
N VAL A 20 2.60 -4.01 4.42
CA VAL A 20 2.97 -4.23 3.01
C VAL A 20 1.91 -3.69 2.08
N ILE A 21 0.63 -4.03 2.31
CA ILE A 21 -0.50 -3.54 1.51
C ILE A 21 -0.62 -2.02 1.63
N GLY A 22 -0.58 -1.47 2.85
CA GLY A 22 -0.72 -0.04 3.07
C GLY A 22 0.43 0.79 2.48
N ASN A 23 1.65 0.25 2.40
CA ASN A 23 2.80 0.93 1.80
C ASN A 23 3.00 0.62 0.32
N SER A 24 2.20 -0.25 -0.31
CA SER A 24 2.37 -0.57 -1.74
C SER A 24 2.27 0.66 -2.64
N PRO A 25 1.37 1.66 -2.42
CA PRO A 25 1.31 2.86 -3.25
C PRO A 25 2.62 3.64 -3.28
N ALA A 26 3.23 3.86 -2.11
CA ALA A 26 4.49 4.59 -1.96
C ALA A 26 5.68 3.76 -2.46
N THR A 27 5.62 2.45 -2.31
CA THR A 27 6.69 1.54 -2.76
C THR A 27 6.74 1.45 -4.29
N LEU A 28 5.59 1.49 -4.94
CA LEU A 28 5.44 1.39 -6.39
C LEU A 28 5.39 2.74 -7.10
N LEU A 29 5.60 3.83 -6.36
CA LEU A 29 5.48 5.19 -6.86
C LEU A 29 6.23 5.45 -8.19
N PRO A 30 7.50 5.02 -8.36
CA PRO A 30 8.24 5.27 -9.60
C PRO A 30 7.56 4.62 -10.82
N PHE A 31 6.94 3.46 -10.62
CA PHE A 31 6.20 2.77 -11.67
C PHE A 31 4.86 3.46 -11.97
N ILE A 32 4.13 3.83 -10.92
CA ILE A 32 2.84 4.52 -11.03
C ILE A 32 3.00 5.84 -11.79
N VAL A 33 4.06 6.60 -11.50
CA VAL A 33 4.37 7.85 -12.22
C VAL A 33 4.60 7.59 -13.71
N GLY A 34 5.48 6.66 -14.08
CA GLY A 34 5.74 6.36 -15.49
C GLY A 34 4.49 5.84 -16.22
N THR A 35 3.68 5.04 -15.52
CA THR A 35 2.40 4.52 -16.02
C THR A 35 1.39 5.62 -16.32
N LEU A 36 1.30 6.64 -15.47
CA LEU A 36 0.40 7.78 -15.66
C LEU A 36 0.90 8.71 -16.77
N GLU A 37 2.22 8.97 -16.83
CA GLU A 37 2.81 9.79 -17.89
C GLU A 37 2.63 9.12 -19.26
N ASP A 38 3.07 7.86 -19.42
CA ASP A 38 3.03 7.17 -20.71
C ASP A 38 1.62 6.69 -21.08
N GLY A 39 0.85 6.19 -20.10
CA GLY A 39 -0.46 5.58 -20.34
C GLY A 39 -1.58 6.59 -20.60
N PHE A 40 -1.49 7.78 -20.01
CA PHE A 40 -2.50 8.85 -20.15
C PHE A 40 -1.95 10.09 -20.87
N ASN A 41 -0.70 10.05 -21.34
CA ASN A 41 0.00 11.17 -21.98
C ASN A 41 -0.03 12.46 -21.13
N LEU A 42 0.22 12.31 -19.83
CA LEU A 42 0.17 13.39 -18.85
C LEU A 42 1.50 14.11 -18.75
N ASP A 43 1.44 15.42 -18.52
CA ASP A 43 2.61 16.19 -18.11
C ASP A 43 3.02 15.85 -16.66
N LYS A 44 4.27 16.15 -16.32
CA LYS A 44 4.86 15.86 -15.00
C LYS A 44 4.15 16.55 -13.84
N GLN A 45 3.61 17.75 -14.06
CA GLN A 45 2.91 18.51 -13.03
C GLN A 45 1.56 17.86 -12.71
N THR A 46 0.81 17.46 -13.73
CA THR A 46 -0.47 16.76 -13.59
C THR A 46 -0.29 15.40 -12.93
N THR A 47 0.69 14.60 -13.39
CA THR A 47 1.03 13.31 -12.76
C THR A 47 1.44 13.49 -11.30
N GLY A 48 2.33 14.45 -11.02
CA GLY A 48 2.78 14.78 -9.67
C GLY A 48 1.61 15.15 -8.75
N SER A 49 0.62 15.90 -9.24
CA SER A 49 -0.57 16.27 -8.48
C SER A 49 -1.45 15.05 -8.12
N ILE A 50 -1.68 14.13 -9.06
CA ILE A 50 -2.46 12.91 -8.84
C ILE A 50 -1.80 12.05 -7.76
N VAL A 51 -0.50 11.80 -7.90
CA VAL A 51 0.27 10.98 -6.97
C VAL A 51 0.36 11.62 -5.59
N SER A 52 0.55 12.95 -5.53
CA SER A 52 0.59 13.68 -4.27
C SER A 52 -0.74 13.65 -3.52
N THR A 53 -1.87 13.66 -4.24
CA THR A 53 -3.20 13.58 -3.63
C THR A 53 -3.36 12.31 -2.80
N GLU A 54 -2.88 11.18 -3.33
CA GLU A 54 -2.91 9.91 -2.61
C GLU A 54 -1.94 9.90 -1.41
N LEU A 55 -0.70 10.37 -1.57
CA LEU A 55 0.26 10.43 -0.47
C LEU A 55 -0.20 11.35 0.67
N ILE A 56 -0.84 12.47 0.34
CA ILE A 56 -1.46 13.37 1.33
C ILE A 56 -2.60 12.64 2.04
N ALA A 57 -3.50 11.97 1.31
CA ALA A 57 -4.57 11.18 1.93
C ALA A 57 -4.01 10.06 2.85
N MET A 58 -2.97 9.35 2.42
CA MET A 58 -2.26 8.35 3.22
C MET A 58 -1.73 8.95 4.52
N SER A 59 -1.00 10.08 4.44
CA SER A 59 -0.40 10.71 5.60
C SER A 59 -1.45 11.22 6.60
N LEU A 60 -2.47 11.94 6.12
CA LEU A 60 -3.54 12.47 6.97
C LEU A 60 -4.32 11.34 7.66
N SER A 61 -4.63 10.28 6.90
CA SER A 61 -5.31 9.10 7.44
C SER A 61 -4.46 8.34 8.46
N ALA A 62 -3.16 8.16 8.20
CA ALA A 62 -2.24 7.50 9.13
C ALA A 62 -2.11 8.28 10.43
N ILE A 63 -2.01 9.61 10.38
CA ILE A 63 -1.99 10.49 11.57
C ILE A 63 -3.31 10.36 12.34
N PHE A 64 -4.44 10.48 11.64
CA PHE A 64 -5.76 10.39 12.24
C PHE A 64 -5.98 9.03 12.92
N PHE A 65 -5.86 7.92 12.20
CA PHE A 65 -6.07 6.59 12.76
C PHE A 65 -4.97 6.16 13.73
N GLY A 66 -3.75 6.69 13.60
CA GLY A 66 -2.69 6.52 14.58
C GLY A 66 -3.06 7.11 15.93
N SER A 67 -3.66 8.30 15.96
CA SER A 67 -4.15 8.91 17.21
C SER A 67 -5.35 8.17 17.82
N LEU A 68 -6.12 7.44 17.00
CA LEU A 68 -7.22 6.58 17.45
C LEU A 68 -6.81 5.09 17.58
N ALA A 69 -5.52 4.77 17.49
CA ALA A 69 -5.07 3.39 17.30
C ALA A 69 -5.54 2.43 18.41
N SER A 70 -5.65 2.88 19.66
CA SER A 70 -6.15 2.06 20.77
C SER A 70 -7.65 1.74 20.70
N LYS A 71 -8.44 2.58 20.02
CA LYS A 71 -9.91 2.51 19.96
C LYS A 71 -10.45 1.80 18.71
N ILE A 72 -9.65 1.70 17.65
CA ILE A 72 -10.07 1.06 16.40
C ILE A 72 -10.05 -0.48 16.51
N ASN A 73 -11.04 -1.12 15.88
CA ASN A 73 -11.11 -2.58 15.80
C ASN A 73 -10.15 -3.08 14.71
N LEU A 74 -9.04 -3.69 15.14
CA LEU A 74 -7.97 -4.12 14.25
C LEU A 74 -8.46 -5.08 13.15
N ARG A 75 -9.36 -6.01 13.47
CA ARG A 75 -9.87 -6.99 12.51
C ARG A 75 -10.70 -6.33 11.43
N LEU A 76 -11.57 -5.39 11.83
CA LEU A 76 -12.40 -4.66 10.87
C LEU A 76 -11.54 -3.72 10.01
N SER A 77 -10.60 -3.00 10.63
CA SER A 77 -9.66 -2.14 9.91
C SER A 77 -8.83 -2.91 8.88
N ALA A 78 -8.36 -4.11 9.24
CA ALA A 78 -7.63 -4.99 8.33
C ALA A 78 -8.47 -5.40 7.11
N ILE A 79 -9.67 -5.94 7.34
CA ILE A 79 -10.53 -6.44 6.25
C ILE A 79 -10.99 -5.30 5.34
N LEU A 80 -11.54 -4.23 5.93
CA LEU A 80 -12.07 -3.10 5.14
C LEU A 80 -10.96 -2.33 4.46
N GLY A 81 -9.87 -2.01 5.17
CA GLY A 81 -8.74 -1.28 4.60
C GLY A 81 -8.13 -2.03 3.43
N SER A 82 -7.83 -3.34 3.60
CA SER A 82 -7.24 -4.14 2.52
C SER A 82 -8.19 -4.30 1.34
N ALA A 83 -9.49 -4.50 1.60
CA ALA A 83 -10.48 -4.59 0.52
C ALA A 83 -10.56 -3.28 -0.27
N VAL A 84 -10.61 -2.13 0.39
CA VAL A 84 -10.68 -0.81 -0.29
C VAL A 84 -9.42 -0.54 -1.11
N VAL A 85 -8.23 -0.83 -0.57
CA VAL A 85 -6.98 -0.66 -1.34
C VAL A 85 -6.98 -1.53 -2.59
N VAL A 86 -7.19 -2.85 -2.43
CA VAL A 86 -7.14 -3.81 -3.55
C VAL A 86 -8.21 -3.51 -4.60
N VAL A 87 -9.46 -3.28 -4.17
CA VAL A 87 -10.55 -2.98 -5.09
C VAL A 87 -10.35 -1.61 -5.75
N GLY A 88 -9.90 -0.60 -5.01
CA GLY A 88 -9.64 0.73 -5.58
C GLY A 88 -8.57 0.69 -6.67
N TYR A 89 -7.49 -0.04 -6.41
CA TYR A 89 -6.41 -0.25 -7.39
C TYR A 89 -6.85 -1.08 -8.60
N TYR A 90 -7.66 -2.11 -8.39
CA TYR A 90 -8.30 -2.84 -9.49
C TYR A 90 -9.20 -1.95 -10.34
N ILE A 91 -10.05 -1.11 -9.72
CA ILE A 91 -10.91 -0.17 -10.46
C ILE A 91 -10.06 0.85 -11.22
N CYS A 92 -8.99 1.39 -10.63
CA CYS A 92 -8.05 2.28 -11.33
C CYS A 92 -7.51 1.66 -12.61
N SER A 93 -7.33 0.33 -12.65
CA SER A 93 -6.89 -0.35 -13.88
C SER A 93 -7.94 -0.28 -15.00
N LEU A 94 -9.22 -0.14 -14.69
CA LEU A 94 -10.33 -0.15 -15.65
C LEU A 94 -10.76 1.25 -16.13
N ILE A 95 -10.25 2.30 -15.50
CA ILE A 95 -10.71 3.68 -15.68
C ILE A 95 -9.70 4.48 -16.52
N ASN A 96 -10.21 5.16 -17.56
CA ASN A 96 -9.43 6.07 -18.40
C ASN A 96 -9.67 7.56 -18.08
N ASP A 97 -10.57 7.88 -17.14
CA ASP A 97 -10.84 9.25 -16.70
C ASP A 97 -9.90 9.63 -15.54
N ILE A 98 -9.14 10.70 -15.75
CA ILE A 98 -8.08 11.16 -14.84
C ILE A 98 -8.65 11.65 -13.51
N GLU A 99 -9.79 12.33 -13.52
CA GLU A 99 -10.39 12.89 -12.30
C GLU A 99 -11.03 11.78 -11.46
N VAL A 100 -11.66 10.80 -12.11
CA VAL A 100 -12.15 9.60 -11.43
C VAL A 100 -10.99 8.79 -10.84
N LEU A 101 -9.89 8.63 -11.59
CA LEU A 101 -8.68 7.96 -11.11
C LEU A 101 -8.08 8.68 -9.90
N ARG A 102 -7.95 10.01 -9.94
CA ARG A 102 -7.46 10.82 -8.80
C ARG A 102 -8.33 10.61 -7.56
N LEU A 103 -9.65 10.59 -7.71
CA LEU A 103 -10.59 10.40 -6.61
C LEU A 103 -10.47 9.01 -5.99
N ILE A 104 -10.44 7.96 -6.81
CA ILE A 104 -10.29 6.57 -6.32
C ILE A 104 -8.96 6.40 -5.60
N ARG A 105 -7.87 6.94 -6.16
CA ARG A 105 -6.54 6.93 -5.51
C ARG A 105 -6.55 7.68 -4.18
N GLY A 106 -7.25 8.81 -4.09
CA GLY A 106 -7.45 9.51 -2.82
C GLY A 106 -8.09 8.62 -1.74
N PHE A 107 -9.17 7.91 -2.10
CA PHE A 107 -9.83 6.95 -1.18
C PHE A 107 -8.95 5.76 -0.82
N SER A 108 -8.23 5.20 -1.80
CA SER A 108 -7.22 4.15 -1.56
C SER A 108 -6.14 4.65 -0.60
N GLY A 109 -5.70 5.89 -0.75
CA GLY A 109 -4.74 6.53 0.15
C GLY A 109 -5.26 6.59 1.59
N LEU A 110 -6.52 6.98 1.79
CA LEU A 110 -7.13 6.95 3.13
C LEU A 110 -7.14 5.54 3.72
N ALA A 111 -7.51 4.52 2.93
CA ALA A 111 -7.48 3.12 3.39
C ALA A 111 -6.06 2.64 3.70
N SER A 112 -5.08 2.99 2.88
CA SER A 112 -3.66 2.71 3.11
C SER A 112 -3.17 3.33 4.42
N GLY A 113 -3.54 4.58 4.73
CA GLY A 113 -3.20 5.21 6.01
C GLY A 113 -3.77 4.47 7.23
N LEU A 114 -5.01 3.97 7.14
CA LEU A 114 -5.62 3.11 8.17
C LEU A 114 -4.83 1.81 8.37
N LEU A 115 -4.42 1.17 7.27
CA LEU A 115 -3.62 -0.06 7.30
C LEU A 115 -2.24 0.17 7.90
N ILE A 116 -1.59 1.27 7.53
CA ILE A 116 -0.28 1.68 8.07
C ILE A 116 -0.38 1.86 9.59
N ALA A 117 -1.34 2.64 10.07
CA ALA A 117 -1.55 2.85 11.50
C ALA A 117 -1.85 1.54 12.24
N SER A 118 -2.71 0.70 11.67
CA SER A 118 -3.10 -0.59 12.23
C SER A 118 -1.93 -1.59 12.30
N GLY A 119 -1.12 -1.65 11.25
CA GLY A 119 0.05 -2.53 11.19
C GLY A 119 1.14 -2.10 12.18
N HIS A 120 1.44 -0.80 12.26
CA HIS A 120 2.39 -0.28 13.25
C HIS A 120 1.95 -0.57 14.69
N ARG A 121 0.65 -0.47 14.99
CA ARG A 121 0.10 -0.88 16.29
C ARG A 121 0.40 -2.34 16.62
N VAL A 122 0.25 -3.25 15.64
CA VAL A 122 0.51 -4.68 15.85
C VAL A 122 1.99 -4.95 16.09
N LEU A 123 2.86 -4.37 15.25
CA LEU A 123 4.31 -4.58 15.37
C LEU A 123 4.85 -3.99 16.68
N ALA A 124 4.42 -2.79 17.05
CA ALA A 124 4.83 -2.13 18.29
C ALA A 124 4.35 -2.87 19.56
N ALA A 125 3.22 -3.57 19.49
CA ALA A 125 2.68 -4.36 20.60
C ALA A 125 3.24 -5.80 20.68
N SER A 126 4.16 -6.18 19.79
CA SER A 126 4.74 -7.52 19.77
C SER A 126 5.82 -7.70 20.85
N ASP A 127 6.09 -8.95 21.23
CA ASP A 127 7.10 -9.27 22.25
C ASP A 127 8.53 -8.86 21.83
N ASN A 128 8.80 -8.81 20.52
CA ASN A 128 10.08 -8.38 19.96
C ASN A 128 9.83 -7.47 18.74
N PRO A 129 9.57 -6.16 18.98
CA PRO A 129 9.26 -5.21 17.92
C PRO A 129 10.38 -5.06 16.90
N GLU A 130 11.65 -5.09 17.33
CA GLU A 130 12.80 -4.97 16.44
C GLU A 130 12.80 -6.07 15.37
N ARG A 131 12.61 -7.33 15.77
CA ARG A 131 12.49 -8.45 14.83
C ARG A 131 11.26 -8.33 13.92
N ALA A 132 10.15 -7.81 14.44
CA ALA A 132 8.94 -7.62 13.66
C ALA A 132 9.09 -6.52 12.59
N TYR A 133 9.73 -5.41 12.95
CA TYR A 133 10.08 -4.34 12.03
C TYR A 133 11.11 -4.81 11.01
N ALA A 134 12.11 -5.62 11.40
CA ALA A 134 13.04 -6.23 10.48
C ALA A 134 12.32 -7.12 9.45
N ALA A 135 11.34 -7.93 9.88
CA ALA A 135 10.53 -8.75 8.97
C ALA A 135 9.69 -7.90 8.01
N PHE A 136 9.07 -6.81 8.50
CA PHE A 136 8.35 -5.87 7.64
C PHE A 136 9.28 -5.21 6.60
N THR A 137 10.39 -4.62 7.04
CA THR A 137 11.35 -3.95 6.15
C THR A 137 11.88 -4.92 5.10
N PHE A 138 12.23 -6.14 5.49
CA PHE A 138 12.65 -7.16 4.54
C PHE A 138 11.55 -7.48 3.51
N LEU A 139 10.32 -7.73 3.95
CA LEU A 139 9.23 -8.08 3.05
C LEU A 139 8.82 -6.93 2.13
N ILE A 140 8.78 -5.68 2.59
CA ILE A 140 8.47 -4.54 1.72
C ILE A 140 9.58 -4.29 0.70
N SER A 141 10.86 -4.46 1.07
CA SER A 141 11.98 -4.36 0.14
C SER A 141 11.95 -5.46 -0.92
N VAL A 142 11.69 -6.72 -0.52
CA VAL A 142 11.52 -7.83 -1.47
C VAL A 142 10.34 -7.57 -2.40
N THR A 143 9.21 -7.10 -1.84
CA THR A 143 8.01 -6.77 -2.61
C THR A 143 8.32 -5.69 -3.65
N GLY A 144 8.91 -4.56 -3.23
CA GLY A 144 9.29 -3.49 -4.14
C GLY A 144 10.28 -3.93 -5.22
N ALA A 145 11.31 -4.71 -4.85
CA ALA A 145 12.29 -5.24 -5.79
C ALA A 145 11.66 -6.18 -6.83
N LEU A 146 10.78 -7.09 -6.39
CA LEU A 146 10.07 -8.01 -7.28
C LEU A 146 9.17 -7.26 -8.26
N PHE A 147 8.43 -6.25 -7.79
CA PHE A 147 7.58 -5.45 -8.68
C PHE A 147 8.40 -4.67 -9.70
N LEU A 148 9.47 -4.00 -9.28
CA LEU A 148 10.34 -3.27 -10.20
C LEU A 148 10.97 -4.20 -11.25
N PHE A 149 11.38 -5.41 -10.82
CA PHE A 149 11.93 -6.41 -11.72
C PHE A 149 10.90 -6.93 -12.74
N LEU A 150 9.69 -7.30 -12.26
CA LEU A 150 8.61 -7.78 -13.13
C LEU A 150 8.13 -6.70 -14.10
N ALA A 151 7.99 -5.46 -13.63
CA ALA A 151 7.66 -4.31 -14.44
C ALA A 151 8.70 -4.09 -15.57
N GLY A 152 9.98 -4.14 -15.23
CA GLY A 152 11.07 -4.00 -16.20
C GLY A 152 11.07 -5.08 -17.29
N ILE A 153 10.64 -6.30 -16.98
CA ILE A 153 10.48 -7.37 -17.97
C ILE A 153 9.31 -7.08 -18.92
N HIS A 154 8.18 -6.60 -18.40
CA HIS A 154 6.98 -6.35 -19.20
C HIS A 154 7.13 -5.15 -20.15
N LEU A 155 7.93 -4.13 -19.79
CA LEU A 155 8.23 -3.01 -20.69
C LEU A 155 8.97 -3.43 -21.97
N LYS A 156 9.59 -4.63 -22.02
CA LYS A 156 10.25 -5.18 -23.22
C LYS A 156 9.32 -5.97 -24.15
N LYS A 157 8.10 -6.31 -23.73
CA LYS A 157 7.15 -7.09 -24.53
C LYS A 157 5.86 -6.29 -24.68
N GLU A 158 5.73 -5.63 -25.83
CA GLU A 158 4.54 -4.96 -26.37
C GLU A 158 3.63 -4.21 -25.38
N VAL A 159 3.57 -2.90 -25.62
CA VAL A 159 2.73 -1.88 -25.00
C VAL A 159 1.24 -2.24 -25.11
N THR A 160 0.70 -3.14 -24.29
CA THR A 160 -0.78 -3.26 -24.19
C THR A 160 -1.38 -3.86 -22.92
N HIS A 161 -0.63 -4.33 -21.92
CA HIS A 161 -1.28 -4.76 -20.67
C HIS A 161 -0.58 -4.25 -19.40
N LEU A 162 -0.79 -2.96 -19.17
CA LEU A 162 -0.48 -2.16 -17.97
C LEU A 162 -1.24 -2.62 -16.70
N TYR A 163 -2.21 -3.53 -16.85
CA TYR A 163 -3.20 -3.92 -15.84
C TYR A 163 -2.64 -4.78 -14.70
N LEU A 164 -1.52 -5.47 -14.90
CA LEU A 164 -0.96 -6.40 -13.90
C LEU A 164 -0.24 -5.70 -12.75
N VAL A 165 0.28 -4.49 -12.97
CA VAL A 165 1.06 -3.78 -11.94
C VAL A 165 0.17 -2.91 -11.03
N LEU A 166 -1.06 -2.66 -11.45
CA LEU A 166 -2.09 -2.01 -10.61
C LEU A 166 -2.82 -3.01 -9.70
N LEU A 167 -2.49 -4.30 -9.69
CA LEU A 167 -3.25 -5.32 -8.96
C LEU A 167 -2.70 -5.72 -7.58
N VAL A 168 -1.69 -5.01 -7.05
CA VAL A 168 -1.14 -5.27 -5.69
C VAL A 168 -0.94 -4.00 -4.87
#